data_AF-A0A261TAV8-F1
#
_entry.id   AF-A0A261TAV8-F1
#
_cell.length_a   1.000
_cell.length_b   1.000
_cell.length_c   1.000
_cell.angle_alpha   90.00
_cell.angle_beta   90.00
_cell.angle_gamma   90.00
#
_symmetry.space_group_name_H-M   'P 1'
#
loop_
_entity.id
_entity.type
_entity.pdbx_description
1 polymer ?
#
loop_
_entity_poly.entity_id
_entity_poly.type
_entity_poly.pdbx_seq_one_letter_code
_entity_poly.pdbx_strand_id
1 'polypeptide(L)'
;MVVSVGRAAARQGFRRFPAFSSAWAALALAAALGAGIAPRAQAAGDLGSAKTLVAKHKLGAGMKVMAFAAAARTDTYANLVKAAGPDRAQAAVVEQLNALEPKYQPAWDANLAQAYTRHFSTAELKSIAAKGTDSPDAGKFAERGNSVGADMMQLSAPLLSEMVTEALVRAAAQLQQQGGMKKP
;
A
#
# COMPACT_ATOMS: atom_id res chain seq x y z
N MET A 1 4.89 -54.88 -48.16
CA MET A 1 6.24 -54.63 -47.60
C MET A 1 6.02 -53.98 -46.23
N VAL A 2 6.03 -54.66 -45.08
CA VAL A 2 7.01 -55.52 -44.38
C VAL A 2 8.20 -54.74 -43.77
N VAL A 3 8.27 -54.82 -42.43
CA VAL A 3 9.39 -54.64 -41.47
C VAL A 3 9.74 -53.19 -41.08
N SER A 4 9.62 -52.70 -39.83
CA SER A 4 9.79 -53.20 -38.44
C SER A 4 11.14 -52.78 -37.80
N VAL A 5 11.01 -52.06 -36.68
CA VAL A 5 11.82 -52.09 -35.43
C VAL A 5 13.25 -51.51 -35.41
N GLY A 6 13.51 -50.69 -34.37
CA GLY A 6 14.86 -50.44 -33.87
C GLY A 6 14.89 -49.49 -32.65
N ARG A 7 15.19 -50.05 -31.47
CA ARG A 7 15.11 -49.48 -30.11
C ARG A 7 16.41 -48.79 -29.65
N ALA A 8 16.27 -48.01 -28.56
CA ALA A 8 17.21 -47.86 -27.42
C ALA A 8 18.54 -47.11 -27.67
N ALA A 9 19.27 -46.55 -26.71
CA ALA A 9 19.10 -46.08 -25.34
C ALA A 9 20.46 -45.47 -24.92
N ALA A 10 20.46 -44.78 -23.77
CA ALA A 10 21.60 -44.55 -22.88
C ALA A 10 22.62 -43.47 -23.26
N ARG A 11 22.84 -42.55 -22.31
CA ARG A 11 24.00 -42.62 -21.40
C ARG A 11 23.78 -41.74 -20.15
N GLN A 12 23.79 -42.40 -19.01
CA GLN A 12 24.09 -41.84 -17.69
C GLN A 12 25.61 -41.66 -17.54
N GLY A 13 26.04 -40.85 -16.56
CA GLY A 13 27.39 -40.96 -15.96
C GLY A 13 27.99 -39.61 -15.57
N PHE A 14 27.79 -39.10 -14.36
CA PHE A 14 28.63 -39.33 -13.16
C PHE A 14 29.96 -38.57 -13.17
N ARG A 15 30.19 -37.72 -12.15
CA ARG A 15 31.48 -37.53 -11.44
C ARG A 15 31.26 -36.50 -10.32
N ARG A 16 31.10 -36.91 -9.05
CA ARG A 16 32.07 -37.46 -8.08
C ARG A 16 32.87 -36.34 -7.40
N PHE A 17 32.52 -36.11 -6.13
CA PHE A 17 33.30 -35.39 -5.11
C PHE A 17 34.74 -35.89 -5.03
N PRO A 18 35.68 -35.04 -4.61
CA PRO A 18 36.79 -35.47 -3.78
C PRO A 18 36.62 -34.96 -2.35
N ALA A 19 36.69 -35.90 -1.41
CA ALA A 19 37.10 -35.67 -0.03
C ALA A 19 38.64 -35.58 0.00
N PHE A 20 39.18 -34.63 0.75
CA PHE A 20 40.57 -34.68 1.23
C PHE A 20 40.58 -34.41 2.74
N SER A 21 41.21 -35.33 3.45
CA SER A 21 41.36 -35.39 4.90
C SER A 21 42.58 -34.61 5.41
N SER A 22 42.49 -34.31 6.71
CA SER A 22 43.55 -34.11 7.71
C SER A 22 44.41 -32.83 7.69
N ALA A 23 44.01 -31.94 8.61
CA ALA A 23 44.74 -31.57 9.82
C ALA A 23 46.11 -30.90 9.67
N TRP A 24 46.15 -29.59 9.89
CA TRP A 24 47.19 -28.92 10.68
C TRP A 24 46.52 -27.86 11.56
N ALA A 25 46.59 -28.08 12.88
CA ALA A 25 46.26 -27.06 13.86
C ALA A 25 47.46 -26.10 14.00
N ALA A 26 47.24 -24.81 13.81
CA ALA A 26 48.14 -23.78 14.33
C ALA A 26 47.31 -22.56 14.73
N LEU A 27 47.37 -22.31 16.03
CA LEU A 27 46.80 -21.21 16.78
C LEU A 27 47.48 -19.89 16.37
N ALA A 28 46.73 -18.92 15.88
CA ALA A 28 47.18 -17.53 15.83
C ALA A 28 46.03 -16.61 16.29
N LEU A 29 46.13 -16.28 17.57
CA LEU A 29 45.33 -15.30 18.28
C LEU A 29 45.62 -13.91 17.71
N ALA A 30 44.71 -13.38 16.89
CA ALA A 30 44.70 -11.98 16.49
C ALA A 30 43.30 -11.41 16.74
N ALA A 31 43.05 -11.01 18.00
CA ALA A 31 41.90 -10.22 18.37
C ALA A 31 42.06 -8.80 17.79
N ALA A 32 41.72 -8.64 16.52
CA ALA A 32 41.50 -7.34 15.94
C ALA A 32 40.21 -6.78 16.54
N LEU A 33 40.32 -5.66 17.27
CA LEU A 33 39.22 -4.76 17.64
C LEU A 33 38.60 -4.16 16.38
N GLY A 34 37.91 -4.99 15.60
CA GLY A 34 36.94 -4.54 14.62
C GLY A 34 35.66 -4.23 15.37
N ALA A 35 35.48 -2.98 15.77
CA ALA A 35 34.16 -2.46 16.11
C ALA A 35 33.28 -2.57 14.85
N GLY A 36 32.70 -3.76 14.64
CA GLY A 36 31.68 -3.97 13.66
C GLY A 36 30.55 -3.01 14.00
N ILE A 37 30.37 -1.98 13.18
CA ILE A 37 29.13 -1.22 13.17
C ILE A 37 28.08 -2.24 12.68
N ALA A 38 27.52 -3.00 13.61
CA ALA A 38 26.36 -3.82 13.32
C ALA A 38 25.32 -2.87 12.70
N PRO A 39 24.69 -3.23 11.57
CA PRO A 39 23.57 -2.46 11.06
C PRO A 39 22.59 -2.30 12.21
N ARG A 40 22.43 -1.07 12.69
CA ARG A 40 21.54 -0.79 13.81
C ARG A 40 20.15 -1.14 13.31
N ALA A 41 19.60 -2.25 13.78
CA ALA A 41 18.22 -2.61 13.50
C ALA A 41 17.37 -1.38 13.89
N GLN A 42 16.83 -0.72 12.88
CA GLN A 42 16.12 0.53 13.09
C GLN A 42 14.78 0.17 13.70
N ALA A 43 14.56 0.57 14.95
CA ALA A 43 13.31 0.31 15.64
C ALA A 43 12.16 0.89 14.80
N ALA A 44 11.08 0.10 14.64
CA ALA A 44 9.87 0.56 13.99
C ALA A 44 9.37 1.85 14.65
N GLY A 45 8.81 2.75 13.85
CA GLY A 45 8.28 4.00 14.34
C GLY A 45 7.10 3.80 15.28
N ASP A 46 6.94 4.71 16.23
CA ASP A 46 5.75 4.72 17.08
C ASP A 46 4.55 5.37 16.35
N LEU A 47 3.36 4.87 16.66
CA LEU A 47 2.12 5.30 16.02
C LEU A 47 1.77 6.77 16.34
N GLY A 48 2.17 7.29 17.50
CA GLY A 48 1.87 8.68 17.91
C GLY A 48 2.61 9.70 17.05
N SER A 49 3.90 9.46 16.81
CA SER A 49 4.72 10.27 15.91
C SER A 49 4.21 10.20 14.47
N ALA A 50 3.81 9.01 14.00
CA ALA A 50 3.23 8.84 12.67
C ALA A 50 1.88 9.59 12.52
N LYS A 51 1.00 9.51 13.52
CA LYS A 51 -0.26 10.28 13.53
C LYS A 51 -0.01 11.79 13.49
N THR A 52 0.98 12.27 14.23
CA THR A 52 1.38 13.69 14.22
C THR A 52 1.81 14.12 12.82
N LEU A 53 2.65 13.31 12.16
CA LEU A 53 3.08 13.55 10.78
C LEU A 53 1.89 13.64 9.82
N VAL A 54 1.00 12.65 9.86
CA VAL A 54 -0.20 12.59 8.99
C VAL A 54 -1.10 13.80 9.20
N ALA A 55 -1.39 14.14 10.46
CA ALA A 55 -2.28 15.25 10.80
C ALA A 55 -1.69 16.61 10.41
N LYS A 56 -0.39 16.84 10.69
CA LYS A 56 0.27 18.12 10.44
C LYS A 56 0.41 18.42 8.96
N HIS A 57 0.72 17.42 8.15
CA HIS A 57 0.92 17.58 6.70
C HIS A 57 -0.29 17.16 5.85
N LYS A 58 -1.43 16.86 6.47
CA LYS A 58 -2.69 16.47 5.79
C LYS A 58 -2.50 15.32 4.78
N LEU A 59 -1.65 14.36 5.12
CA LEU A 59 -1.24 13.29 4.21
C LEU A 59 -2.42 12.35 3.83
N GLY A 60 -3.48 12.35 4.64
CA GLY A 60 -4.71 11.58 4.37
C GLY A 60 -5.71 12.24 3.42
N ALA A 61 -5.48 13.46 2.95
CA ALA A 61 -6.47 14.23 2.16
C ALA A 61 -6.89 13.57 0.83
N GLY A 62 -6.11 12.63 0.32
CA GLY A 62 -6.39 11.91 -0.94
C GLY A 62 -7.51 10.86 -0.87
N MET A 63 -8.08 10.58 0.32
CA MET A 63 -9.07 9.51 0.50
C MET A 63 -10.24 9.60 -0.48
N LYS A 64 -10.89 10.77 -0.57
CA LYS A 64 -12.08 10.96 -1.42
C LYS A 64 -11.78 10.81 -2.91
N VAL A 65 -10.60 11.24 -3.34
CA VAL A 65 -10.15 11.09 -4.74
C VAL A 65 -9.98 9.60 -5.06
N MET A 66 -9.34 8.84 -4.17
CA MET A 66 -9.20 7.40 -4.34
C MET A 66 -10.55 6.67 -4.29
N ALA A 67 -11.45 7.08 -3.38
CA ALA A 67 -12.78 6.51 -3.28
C ALA A 67 -13.59 6.77 -4.56
N PHE A 68 -13.57 8.00 -5.09
CA PHE A 68 -14.23 8.30 -6.35
C PHE A 68 -13.62 7.51 -7.52
N ALA A 69 -12.29 7.43 -7.62
CA ALA A 69 -11.63 6.65 -8.68
C ALA A 69 -11.98 5.16 -8.60
N ALA A 70 -12.15 4.60 -7.40
CA ALA A 70 -12.64 3.24 -7.21
C ALA A 70 -14.12 3.11 -7.59
N ALA A 71 -14.98 4.03 -7.17
CA ALA A 71 -16.39 4.05 -7.51
C ALA A 71 -16.62 4.12 -9.03
N ALA A 72 -15.86 4.96 -9.73
CA ALA A 72 -15.96 5.17 -11.17
C ALA A 72 -15.65 3.91 -12.00
N ARG A 73 -15.01 2.90 -11.40
CA ARG A 73 -14.70 1.61 -12.04
C ARG A 73 -15.76 0.54 -11.81
N THR A 74 -16.85 0.86 -11.11
CA THR A 74 -17.92 -0.09 -10.79
C THR A 74 -19.06 -0.06 -11.81
N ASP A 75 -19.71 -1.21 -12.01
CA ASP A 75 -20.93 -1.29 -12.83
C ASP A 75 -22.07 -0.45 -12.24
N THR A 76 -22.14 -0.33 -10.91
CA THR A 76 -23.12 0.53 -10.24
C THR A 76 -22.98 1.98 -10.70
N TYR A 77 -21.75 2.53 -10.72
CA TYR A 77 -21.52 3.88 -11.24
C TYR A 77 -21.89 3.99 -12.72
N ALA A 78 -21.50 3.01 -13.54
CA ALA A 78 -21.88 2.99 -14.96
C ALA A 78 -23.40 3.02 -15.16
N ASN A 79 -24.17 2.35 -14.30
CA ASN A 79 -25.63 2.37 -14.33
C ASN A 79 -26.20 3.73 -13.89
N LEU A 80 -25.60 4.40 -12.90
CA LEU A 80 -25.98 5.78 -12.54
C LEU A 80 -25.76 6.74 -13.71
N VAL A 81 -24.63 6.62 -14.40
CA VAL A 81 -24.32 7.43 -15.60
C VAL A 81 -25.34 7.20 -16.70
N LYS A 82 -25.72 5.94 -16.99
CA LYS A 82 -26.76 5.62 -17.97
C LYS A 82 -28.12 6.21 -17.61
N ALA A 83 -28.48 6.23 -16.32
CA ALA A 83 -29.79 6.68 -15.86
C ALA A 83 -29.91 8.21 -15.76
N ALA A 84 -28.86 8.90 -15.30
CA ALA A 84 -28.92 10.33 -14.95
C ALA A 84 -28.00 11.22 -15.79
N GLY A 85 -27.12 10.64 -16.61
CA GLY A 85 -26.02 11.34 -17.29
C GLY A 85 -24.76 11.44 -16.43
N PRO A 86 -23.58 11.63 -17.06
CA PRO A 86 -22.29 11.59 -16.39
C PRO A 86 -22.14 12.67 -15.30
N ASP A 87 -22.53 13.91 -15.60
CA ASP A 87 -22.35 15.04 -14.68
C ASP A 87 -23.16 14.87 -13.40
N ARG A 88 -24.43 14.43 -13.52
CA ARG A 88 -25.31 14.20 -12.36
C ARG A 88 -24.87 13.00 -11.54
N ALA A 89 -24.45 11.91 -12.19
CA ALA A 89 -23.93 10.74 -11.49
C ALA A 89 -22.65 11.08 -10.71
N GLN A 90 -21.72 11.80 -11.34
CA GLN A 90 -20.50 12.27 -10.67
C GLN A 90 -20.83 13.19 -9.49
N ALA A 91 -21.67 14.21 -9.69
CA ALA A 91 -22.03 15.15 -8.64
C ALA A 91 -22.66 14.44 -7.43
N ALA A 92 -23.60 13.52 -7.67
CA ALA A 92 -24.24 12.75 -6.60
C ALA A 92 -23.23 11.90 -5.83
N VAL A 93 -22.33 11.17 -6.51
CA VAL A 93 -21.33 10.35 -5.81
C VAL A 93 -20.35 11.22 -5.01
N VAL A 94 -19.87 12.33 -5.58
CA VAL A 94 -18.96 13.25 -4.90
C VAL A 94 -19.63 13.86 -3.66
N GLU A 95 -20.90 14.24 -3.75
CA GLU A 95 -21.68 14.74 -2.62
C GLU A 95 -21.74 13.71 -1.49
N GLN A 96 -22.05 12.45 -1.80
CA GLN A 96 -22.11 11.40 -0.79
C GLN A 96 -20.73 11.07 -0.20
N LEU A 97 -19.66 11.09 -0.99
CA LEU A 97 -18.29 10.92 -0.47
C LEU A 97 -17.88 12.05 0.48
N ASN A 98 -18.29 13.29 0.20
CA ASN A 98 -18.08 14.42 1.10
C ASN A 98 -18.88 14.24 2.41
N ALA A 99 -20.14 13.81 2.32
CA ALA A 99 -20.97 13.57 3.49
C ALA A 99 -20.44 12.43 4.40
N LEU A 100 -19.79 11.43 3.80
CA LEU A 100 -19.21 10.28 4.50
C LEU A 100 -17.79 10.54 5.04
N GLU A 101 -17.10 11.57 4.59
CA GLU A 101 -15.72 11.87 5.00
C GLU A 101 -15.52 11.88 6.53
N PRO A 102 -16.36 12.53 7.35
CA PRO A 102 -16.17 12.54 8.80
C PRO A 102 -16.21 11.15 9.45
N LYS A 103 -16.95 10.20 8.85
CA LYS A 103 -17.05 8.81 9.32
C LYS A 103 -15.78 8.01 9.01
N TYR A 104 -15.20 8.19 7.82
CA TYR A 104 -14.12 7.33 7.31
C TYR A 104 -12.71 7.91 7.51
N GLN A 105 -12.55 9.23 7.53
CA GLN A 105 -11.24 9.88 7.61
C GLN A 105 -10.39 9.45 8.83
N PRO A 106 -10.95 9.28 10.06
CA PRO A 106 -10.15 8.89 11.21
C PRO A 106 -9.48 7.51 11.06
N ALA A 107 -10.20 6.53 10.51
CA ALA A 107 -9.67 5.18 10.27
C ALA A 107 -8.66 5.18 9.13
N TRP A 108 -8.92 5.97 8.09
CA TRP A 108 -8.00 6.18 6.97
C TRP A 108 -6.66 6.77 7.42
N ASP A 109 -6.71 7.85 8.21
CA ASP A 109 -5.51 8.49 8.76
C ASP A 109 -4.74 7.56 9.71
N ALA A 110 -5.46 6.72 10.46
CA ALA A 110 -4.84 5.71 11.33
C ALA A 110 -4.11 4.63 10.52
N ASN A 111 -4.70 4.14 9.43
CA ASN A 111 -4.06 3.19 8.53
C ASN A 111 -2.83 3.79 7.84
N LEU A 112 -2.91 5.05 7.42
CA LEU A 112 -1.78 5.78 6.85
C LEU A 112 -0.64 5.94 7.87
N ALA A 113 -0.96 6.30 9.11
CA ALA A 113 0.03 6.37 10.18
C ALA A 113 0.69 4.99 10.42
N GLN A 114 -0.10 3.91 10.43
CA GLN A 114 0.42 2.56 10.56
C GLN A 114 1.30 2.12 9.36
N ALA A 115 1.01 2.58 8.15
CA ALA A 115 1.89 2.37 7.01
C ALA A 115 3.24 3.08 7.24
N TYR A 116 3.23 4.33 7.70
CA TYR A 116 4.47 5.07 8.00
C TYR A 116 5.34 4.39 9.07
N THR A 117 4.75 3.77 10.10
CA THR A 117 5.55 3.08 11.15
C THR A 117 6.35 1.89 10.62
N ARG A 118 5.99 1.33 9.46
CA ARG A 118 6.72 0.21 8.82
C ARG A 118 7.99 0.66 8.11
N HIS A 119 8.08 1.93 7.70
CA HIS A 119 9.17 2.45 6.85
C HIS A 119 10.10 3.43 7.56
N PHE A 120 9.65 4.00 8.68
CA PHE A 120 10.38 5.04 9.40
C PHE A 120 10.44 4.73 10.89
N SER A 121 11.57 5.08 11.50
CA SER A 121 11.72 5.13 12.95
C SER A 121 11.05 6.35 13.57
N THR A 122 10.84 6.33 14.88
CA THR A 122 10.30 7.47 15.63
C THR A 122 11.08 8.76 15.42
N ALA A 123 12.42 8.69 15.37
CA ALA A 123 13.26 9.86 15.17
C ALA A 123 13.03 10.50 13.79
N GLU A 124 12.99 9.67 12.75
CA GLU A 124 12.73 10.10 11.37
C GLU A 124 11.32 10.71 11.25
N LEU A 125 10.30 10.04 11.80
CA LEU A 125 8.92 10.55 11.80
C LEU A 125 8.81 11.93 12.46
N LYS A 126 9.45 12.12 13.62
CA LYS A 126 9.49 13.42 14.31
C LYS A 126 10.26 14.48 13.52
N SER A 127 11.38 14.10 12.93
CA SER A 127 12.22 14.97 12.10
C SER A 127 11.45 15.50 10.90
N ILE A 128 10.77 14.62 10.16
CA ILE A 128 9.93 14.97 9.00
C ILE A 128 8.69 15.75 9.44
N ALA A 129 8.05 15.39 10.55
CA ALA A 129 6.92 16.16 11.07
C ALA A 129 7.33 17.59 11.47
N ALA A 130 8.53 17.78 12.02
CA ALA A 130 9.02 19.08 12.41
C ALA A 130 9.45 19.94 11.21
N LYS A 131 10.24 19.37 10.29
CA LYS A 131 11.00 20.12 9.27
C LYS A 131 10.51 19.92 7.83
N GLY A 132 9.62 18.97 7.58
CA GLY A 132 9.14 18.67 6.22
C GLY A 132 10.29 18.36 5.26
N THR A 133 10.38 19.11 4.17
CA THR A 133 11.40 18.96 3.12
C THR A 133 12.81 19.34 3.57
N ASP A 134 12.95 20.14 4.64
CA ASP A 134 14.24 20.52 5.21
C ASP A 134 14.77 19.48 6.22
N SER A 135 14.04 18.38 6.39
CA SER A 135 14.48 17.25 7.21
C SER A 135 15.69 16.57 6.57
N PRO A 136 16.70 16.14 7.37
CA PRO A 136 17.73 15.23 6.86
C PRO A 136 17.15 13.92 6.30
N ASP A 137 15.92 13.57 6.69
CA ASP A 137 15.22 12.36 6.26
C ASP A 137 14.29 12.58 5.06
N ALA A 138 14.26 13.80 4.48
CA ALA A 138 13.37 14.13 3.35
C ALA A 138 13.64 13.29 2.11
N GLY A 139 14.92 12.97 1.83
CA GLY A 139 15.30 12.08 0.73
C GLY A 139 14.71 10.67 0.89
N LYS A 140 14.84 10.09 2.09
CA LYS A 140 14.22 8.80 2.42
C LYS A 140 12.69 8.87 2.36
N PHE A 141 12.10 9.98 2.80
CA PHE A 141 10.66 10.20 2.73
C PHE A 141 10.13 10.14 1.30
N ALA A 142 10.82 10.80 0.36
CA ALA A 142 10.49 10.74 -1.06
C ALA A 142 10.69 9.33 -1.65
N GLU A 143 11.83 8.68 -1.36
CA GLU A 143 12.15 7.33 -1.84
C GLU A 143 11.10 6.29 -1.42
N ARG A 144 10.63 6.36 -0.17
CA ARG A 144 9.71 5.37 0.42
C ARG A 144 8.24 5.65 0.13
N GLY A 145 7.90 6.76 -0.52
CA GLY A 145 6.52 7.17 -0.76
C GLY A 145 5.68 6.07 -1.43
N ASN A 146 6.21 5.41 -2.45
CA ASN A 146 5.52 4.31 -3.15
C ASN A 146 5.28 3.10 -2.24
N SER A 147 6.25 2.73 -1.40
CA SER A 147 6.12 1.60 -0.47
C SER A 147 5.11 1.90 0.64
N VAL A 148 5.12 3.13 1.18
CA VAL A 148 4.09 3.58 2.14
C VAL A 148 2.71 3.55 1.50
N GLY A 149 2.58 4.04 0.26
CA GLY A 149 1.32 4.00 -0.48
C GLY A 149 0.79 2.58 -0.70
N ALA A 150 1.67 1.64 -1.04
CA ALA A 150 1.30 0.23 -1.19
C ALA A 150 0.78 -0.39 0.13
N ASP A 151 1.51 -0.16 1.24
CA ASP A 151 1.09 -0.63 2.56
C ASP A 151 -0.23 0.02 3.01
N MET A 152 -0.38 1.32 2.77
CA MET A 152 -1.59 2.07 3.06
C MET A 152 -2.79 1.49 2.31
N MET A 153 -2.63 1.17 1.02
CA MET A 153 -3.70 0.56 0.22
C MET A 153 -4.03 -0.85 0.69
N GLN A 154 -3.04 -1.65 1.08
CA GLN A 154 -3.28 -2.96 1.68
C GLN A 154 -4.08 -2.84 2.99
N LEU A 155 -3.75 -1.89 3.84
CA LEU A 155 -4.44 -1.63 5.12
C LEU A 155 -5.85 -1.06 4.91
N SER A 156 -6.04 -0.24 3.87
CA SER A 156 -7.25 0.58 3.70
C SER A 156 -8.22 0.05 2.64
N ALA A 157 -7.87 -0.99 1.89
CA ALA A 157 -8.75 -1.54 0.87
C ALA A 157 -10.17 -1.91 1.37
N PRO A 158 -10.33 -2.57 2.55
CA PRO A 158 -11.66 -2.84 3.10
C PRO A 158 -12.43 -1.56 3.44
N LEU A 159 -11.76 -0.58 4.08
CA LEU A 159 -12.34 0.70 4.46
C LEU A 159 -12.81 1.50 3.23
N LEU A 160 -11.99 1.52 2.18
CA LEU A 160 -12.29 2.21 0.92
C LEU A 160 -13.48 1.54 0.22
N SER A 161 -13.52 0.20 0.19
CA SER A 161 -14.63 -0.55 -0.38
C SER A 161 -15.96 -0.26 0.32
N GLU A 162 -15.95 -0.19 1.66
CA GLU A 162 -17.13 0.16 2.46
C GLU A 162 -17.64 1.57 2.13
N MET A 163 -16.74 2.57 2.16
CA MET A 163 -17.09 3.96 1.84
C MET A 163 -17.66 4.09 0.42
N VAL A 164 -17.04 3.42 -0.57
CA VAL A 164 -17.50 3.43 -1.97
C VAL A 164 -18.88 2.81 -2.10
N THR A 165 -19.10 1.66 -1.46
CA THR A 165 -20.41 0.98 -1.49
C THR A 165 -21.49 1.87 -0.90
N GLU A 166 -21.24 2.45 0.28
CA GLU A 166 -22.19 3.34 0.93
C GLU A 166 -22.49 4.59 0.10
N ALA A 167 -21.46 5.20 -0.50
CA ALA A 167 -21.62 6.37 -1.36
C ALA A 167 -22.45 6.07 -2.61
N LEU A 168 -22.20 4.94 -3.28
CA LEU A 168 -22.94 4.53 -4.48
C LEU A 168 -24.41 4.24 -4.17
N VAL A 169 -24.69 3.56 -3.06
CA VAL A 169 -26.07 3.28 -2.61
C VAL A 169 -26.83 4.58 -2.33
N ARG A 170 -26.21 5.50 -1.59
CA ARG A 170 -26.83 6.80 -1.26
C ARG A 170 -27.05 7.65 -2.53
N ALA A 171 -26.08 7.67 -3.44
CA ALA A 171 -26.19 8.41 -4.71
C ALA A 171 -27.30 7.86 -5.61
N ALA A 172 -27.45 6.53 -5.68
CA ALA A 172 -28.54 5.89 -6.40
C ALA A 172 -29.92 6.32 -5.86
N ALA A 173 -30.08 6.29 -4.53
CA ALA A 173 -31.32 6.71 -3.87
C ALA A 173 -31.64 8.20 -4.11
N GLN A 174 -30.62 9.07 -4.02
CA GLN A 174 -30.75 10.50 -4.29
C GLN A 174 -31.25 10.76 -5.72
N LEU A 175 -30.63 10.12 -6.72
CA LEU A 175 -30.99 10.34 -8.12
C LEU A 175 -32.40 9.81 -8.46
N GLN A 176 -32.83 8.72 -7.82
CA GLN A 176 -34.20 8.21 -7.96
C GLN A 176 -35.24 9.20 -7.43
N GLN A 177 -34.99 9.80 -6.26
CA GLN A 177 -35.88 10.80 -5.66
C GLN A 177 -35.98 12.06 -6.54
N GLN A 178 -34.87 12.50 -7.14
CA GLN A 178 -34.85 13.66 -8.05
C GLN A 178 -35.49 13.38 -9.41
N GLY A 179 -35.41 12.14 -9.91
CA GLY A 179 -36.09 11.70 -11.13
C GLY A 179 -37.61 11.58 -10.96
N GLY A 180 -38.08 11.21 -9.77
CA GLY A 180 -39.51 11.12 -9.45
C GLY A 180 -40.23 12.47 -9.26
N MET A 181 -39.50 13.57 -9.06
CA MET A 181 -40.07 14.91 -8.85
C MET A 181 -40.37 15.69 -10.15
N LYS A 182 -40.15 15.12 -11.34
CA LYS A 182 -40.55 15.75 -12.61
C LYS A 182 -41.97 15.35 -13.02
N LYS A 183 -42.97 16.04 -12.46
CA LYS A 183 -44.27 16.28 -13.09
C LYS A 183 -44.74 17.71 -12.78
N PRO A 184 -44.68 18.64 -13.75
CA PRO A 184 -45.76 19.57 -13.99
C PRO A 184 -46.83 18.93 -14.90
#